data_AF-A0A4P9YRM9-F1
#
_entry.id   AF-A0A4P9YRM9-F1
#
_cell.length_a   1.000
_cell.length_b   1.000
_cell.length_c   1.000
_cell.angle_alpha   90.00
_cell.angle_beta   90.00
_cell.angle_gamma   90.00
#
_symmetry.space_group_name_H-M   'P 1'
#
loop_
_entity.id
_entity.type
_entity.pdbx_description
1 polymer ?
#
loop_
_entity_poly.entity_id
_entity_poly.type
_entity_poly.pdbx_seq_one_letter_code
_entity_poly.pdbx_strand_id
1 'polypeptide(L)'
;MSRCASELFHREQHSGEQRQDKDARLVDASETIASTAVVTDIVDFMTDEERALVMSKFGTWSEEDMERHRYGWEAMGILQWALGIVPDMPGYAEEFDRKQLLLATGIQATRPETLAQFIDHATSPSVQPPSNETMARAIAQADLWHWRASAQSMLELPQRIDAASVDAPAAMLKDLPAGVRDMMRYLPRAIASFAARAHASGILPEVVEDDFAVRCPPQRADGPTKAVAYRTLD
;
A
#
# COMPACT_ATOMS: atom_id res chain seq x y z
N MET A 1 33.03 -25.27 -36.39
CA MET A 1 31.71 -24.59 -36.42
C MET A 1 30.58 -25.61 -36.28
N SER A 2 30.33 -26.21 -35.11
CA SER A 2 29.14 -27.08 -34.92
C SER A 2 28.77 -27.42 -33.47
N ARG A 3 29.19 -26.64 -32.46
CA ARG A 3 28.79 -26.89 -31.05
C ARG A 3 28.70 -25.58 -30.27
N CYS A 4 27.78 -24.70 -30.66
CA CYS A 4 27.39 -23.53 -29.87
C CYS A 4 25.96 -23.06 -30.12
N ALA A 5 25.19 -23.75 -30.98
CA ALA A 5 23.82 -23.37 -31.32
C ALA A 5 22.73 -24.25 -30.66
N SER A 6 23.09 -25.36 -30.00
CA SER A 6 22.11 -26.25 -29.35
C SER A 6 21.83 -25.91 -27.88
N GLU A 7 22.70 -25.16 -27.20
CA GLU A 7 22.49 -24.79 -25.79
C GLU A 7 21.63 -23.53 -25.61
N LEU A 8 21.48 -22.70 -26.65
CA LEU A 8 20.57 -21.55 -26.63
C LEU A 8 19.11 -21.93 -26.90
N PHE A 9 18.86 -23.01 -27.67
CA PHE A 9 17.50 -23.49 -27.93
C PHE A 9 16.85 -24.19 -26.72
N HIS A 10 17.63 -24.86 -25.86
CA HIS A 10 17.09 -25.48 -24.64
C HIS A 10 16.82 -24.48 -23.52
N ARG A 11 17.45 -23.29 -23.53
CA ARG A 11 17.20 -22.24 -22.51
C ARG A 11 15.97 -21.38 -22.83
N GLU A 12 15.63 -21.22 -24.11
CA GLU A 12 14.41 -20.52 -24.53
C GLU A 12 13.16 -21.43 -24.47
N GLN A 13 13.29 -22.73 -24.74
CA GLN A 13 12.17 -23.68 -24.62
C GLN A 13 11.74 -23.92 -23.16
N HIS A 14 12.69 -24.02 -22.22
CA HIS A 14 12.34 -24.14 -20.80
C HIS A 14 11.70 -22.88 -20.21
N SER A 15 11.94 -21.69 -20.78
CA SER A 15 11.24 -20.46 -20.34
C SER A 15 9.82 -20.36 -20.91
N GLY A 16 9.56 -20.96 -22.06
CA GLY A 16 8.23 -20.97 -22.71
C GLY A 16 7.26 -21.92 -22.02
N GLU A 17 7.68 -23.16 -21.76
CA GLU A 17 6.85 -24.15 -21.04
C GLU A 17 6.61 -23.74 -19.58
N GLN A 18 7.62 -23.19 -18.89
CA GLN A 18 7.45 -22.68 -17.52
C GLN A 18 6.56 -21.44 -17.44
N ARG A 19 6.47 -20.63 -18.51
CA ARG A 19 5.52 -19.51 -18.60
C ARG A 19 4.11 -20.01 -18.88
N GLN A 20 3.93 -20.92 -19.84
CA GLN A 20 2.63 -21.52 -20.12
C GLN A 20 2.04 -22.28 -18.92
N ASP A 21 2.86 -23.03 -18.17
CA ASP A 21 2.41 -23.72 -16.95
C ASP A 21 2.05 -22.72 -15.83
N LYS A 22 2.78 -21.61 -15.70
CA LYS A 22 2.42 -20.54 -14.77
C LYS A 22 1.11 -19.86 -15.16
N ASP A 23 0.93 -19.54 -16.43
CA ASP A 23 -0.28 -18.88 -16.94
C ASP A 23 -1.50 -19.80 -16.76
N ALA A 24 -1.36 -21.10 -17.02
CA ALA A 24 -2.42 -22.08 -16.80
C ALA A 24 -2.83 -22.15 -15.32
N ARG A 25 -1.86 -22.16 -14.38
CA ARG A 25 -2.13 -22.15 -12.94
C ARG A 25 -2.80 -20.87 -12.47
N LEU A 26 -2.46 -19.73 -13.06
CA LEU A 26 -3.07 -18.44 -12.72
C LEU A 26 -4.51 -18.35 -13.22
N VAL A 27 -4.79 -18.88 -14.41
CA VAL A 27 -6.16 -18.99 -14.94
C VAL A 27 -7.00 -19.91 -14.07
N ASP A 28 -6.50 -21.10 -13.75
CA ASP A 28 -7.18 -22.07 -12.87
C ASP A 28 -7.46 -21.49 -11.48
N ALA A 29 -6.48 -20.78 -10.89
CA ALA A 29 -6.66 -20.10 -9.62
C ALA A 29 -7.73 -19.00 -9.70
N SER A 30 -7.75 -18.20 -10.78
CA SER A 30 -8.75 -17.16 -10.99
C SER A 30 -10.16 -17.72 -11.12
N GLU A 31 -10.34 -18.78 -11.92
CA GLU A 31 -11.63 -19.47 -12.08
C GLU A 31 -12.08 -20.11 -10.76
N THR A 32 -11.13 -20.68 -10.02
CA THR A 32 -11.40 -21.26 -8.70
C THR A 32 -11.86 -20.20 -7.70
N ILE A 33 -11.21 -19.03 -7.66
CA ILE A 33 -11.62 -17.90 -6.81
C ILE A 33 -13.04 -17.47 -7.14
N ALA A 34 -13.35 -17.24 -8.43
CA ALA A 34 -14.68 -16.84 -8.87
C ALA A 34 -15.74 -17.90 -8.48
N SER A 35 -15.44 -19.18 -8.70
CA SER A 35 -16.35 -20.27 -8.33
C SER A 35 -16.56 -20.39 -6.82
N THR A 36 -15.50 -20.22 -6.02
CA THR A 36 -15.56 -20.27 -4.56
C THR A 36 -16.38 -19.11 -4.01
N ALA A 37 -16.23 -17.91 -4.56
CA ALA A 37 -17.01 -16.75 -4.18
C ALA A 37 -18.52 -16.98 -4.38
N VAL A 38 -18.90 -17.64 -5.48
CA VAL A 38 -20.30 -18.03 -5.75
C VAL A 38 -20.78 -19.12 -4.80
N VAL A 39 -19.98 -20.17 -4.55
CA VAL A 39 -20.37 -21.30 -3.68
C VAL A 39 -20.52 -20.89 -2.21
N THR A 40 -19.78 -19.87 -1.79
CA THR A 40 -19.76 -19.39 -0.39
C THR A 40 -20.73 -18.24 -0.13
N ASP A 41 -21.52 -17.86 -1.14
CA ASP A 41 -22.44 -16.71 -1.12
C ASP A 41 -21.77 -15.37 -0.75
N ILE A 42 -20.43 -15.31 -0.74
CA ILE A 42 -19.66 -14.07 -0.48
C ILE A 42 -20.01 -12.99 -1.51
N VAL A 43 -20.34 -13.42 -2.73
CA VAL A 43 -20.72 -12.56 -3.85
C VAL A 43 -21.94 -11.68 -3.51
N ASP A 44 -22.82 -12.10 -2.59
CA ASP A 44 -24.00 -11.32 -2.17
C ASP A 44 -23.68 -10.19 -1.20
N PHE A 45 -22.49 -10.20 -0.61
CA PHE A 45 -22.00 -9.13 0.27
C PHE A 45 -21.03 -8.18 -0.44
N MET A 46 -20.68 -8.48 -1.70
CA MET A 46 -19.83 -7.63 -2.54
C MET A 46 -20.65 -6.50 -3.14
N THR A 47 -20.00 -5.35 -3.33
CA THR A 47 -20.51 -4.29 -4.20
C THR A 47 -20.54 -4.77 -5.67
N ASP A 48 -21.33 -4.09 -6.51
CA ASP A 48 -21.40 -4.42 -7.93
C ASP A 48 -20.02 -4.31 -8.62
N GLU A 49 -19.18 -3.36 -8.18
CA GLU A 49 -17.81 -3.18 -8.69
C GLU A 49 -16.90 -4.35 -8.32
N GLU A 50 -16.89 -4.75 -7.03
CA GLU A 50 -16.09 -5.89 -6.56
C GLU A 50 -16.54 -7.19 -7.24
N ARG A 51 -17.86 -7.39 -7.36
CA ARG A 51 -18.44 -8.54 -8.05
C ARG A 51 -17.99 -8.57 -9.51
N ALA A 52 -18.04 -7.44 -10.22
CA ALA A 52 -17.61 -7.37 -11.61
C ALA A 52 -16.12 -7.71 -11.77
N LEU A 53 -15.26 -7.28 -10.83
CA LEU A 53 -13.82 -7.56 -10.86
C LEU A 53 -13.50 -9.01 -10.53
N VAL A 54 -14.12 -9.59 -9.50
CA VAL A 54 -13.92 -11.01 -9.12
C VAL A 54 -14.37 -11.96 -10.24
N MET A 55 -15.44 -11.59 -10.95
CA MET A 55 -15.97 -12.39 -12.06
C MET A 55 -15.31 -12.09 -13.41
N SER A 56 -14.42 -11.09 -13.47
CA SER A 56 -13.68 -10.76 -14.69
C SER A 56 -12.66 -11.86 -15.02
N LYS A 57 -12.32 -11.99 -16.30
CA LYS A 57 -11.34 -12.99 -16.72
C LYS A 57 -9.94 -12.54 -16.33
N PHE A 58 -9.07 -13.50 -16.00
CA PHE A 58 -7.67 -13.21 -15.76
C PHE A 58 -7.08 -12.41 -16.94
N GLY A 59 -6.36 -11.33 -16.61
CA GLY A 59 -5.71 -10.45 -17.59
C GLY A 59 -6.61 -9.41 -18.27
N THR A 60 -7.87 -9.26 -17.86
CA THR A 60 -8.76 -8.22 -18.42
C THR A 60 -8.86 -6.95 -17.57
N TRP A 61 -8.12 -6.87 -16.47
CA TRP A 61 -8.09 -5.66 -15.64
C TRP A 61 -7.40 -4.54 -16.41
N SER A 62 -8.05 -3.38 -16.47
CA SER A 62 -7.46 -2.18 -17.03
C SER A 62 -6.45 -1.55 -16.06
N GLU A 63 -5.64 -0.62 -16.55
CA GLU A 63 -4.77 0.19 -15.69
C GLU A 63 -5.57 0.98 -14.64
N GLU A 64 -6.77 1.45 -15.00
CA GLU A 64 -7.67 2.14 -14.06
C GLU A 64 -8.13 1.21 -12.94
N ASP A 65 -8.47 -0.05 -13.26
CA ASP A 65 -8.89 -1.04 -12.26
C ASP A 65 -7.76 -1.32 -11.27
N MET A 66 -6.54 -1.49 -11.78
CA MET A 66 -5.35 -1.71 -10.96
C MET A 66 -5.05 -0.51 -10.06
N GLU A 67 -5.13 0.71 -10.59
CA GLU A 67 -4.89 1.94 -9.82
C GLU A 67 -5.95 2.14 -8.74
N ARG A 68 -7.22 1.88 -9.06
CA ARG A 68 -8.34 1.96 -8.10
C ARG A 68 -8.16 1.00 -6.92
N HIS A 69 -7.53 -0.16 -7.15
CA HIS A 69 -7.40 -1.23 -6.17
C HIS A 69 -5.98 -1.40 -5.62
N ARG A 70 -5.05 -0.48 -5.94
CA ARG A 70 -3.64 -0.58 -5.55
C ARG A 70 -3.44 -0.68 -4.03
N TYR A 71 -4.36 -0.11 -3.25
CA TYR A 71 -4.32 -0.11 -1.79
C TYR A 71 -5.09 -1.26 -1.14
N GLY A 72 -5.61 -2.22 -1.92
CA GLY A 72 -6.35 -3.37 -1.38
C GLY A 72 -5.52 -4.21 -0.41
N TRP A 73 -4.21 -4.34 -0.65
CA TRP A 73 -3.29 -5.04 0.24
C TRP A 73 -3.13 -4.33 1.59
N GLU A 74 -3.05 -3.00 1.59
CA GLU A 74 -2.96 -2.20 2.80
C GLU A 74 -4.25 -2.28 3.62
N ALA A 75 -5.40 -2.18 2.96
CA ALA A 75 -6.70 -2.37 3.61
C ALA A 75 -6.83 -3.77 4.23
N MET A 76 -6.40 -4.81 3.51
CA MET A 76 -6.40 -6.18 4.05
C MET A 76 -5.45 -6.33 5.23
N GLY A 77 -4.25 -5.73 5.17
CA GLY A 77 -3.29 -5.75 6.28
C GLY A 77 -3.83 -5.07 7.53
N ILE A 78 -4.43 -3.88 7.38
CA ILE A 78 -5.09 -3.16 8.48
C ILE A 78 -6.21 -3.98 9.08
N LEU A 79 -7.04 -4.64 8.26
CA LEU A 79 -8.13 -5.49 8.75
C LEU A 79 -7.60 -6.69 9.52
N GLN A 80 -6.63 -7.43 8.97
CA GLN A 80 -6.03 -8.58 9.65
C GLN A 80 -5.33 -8.17 10.95
N TRP A 81 -4.67 -7.02 10.98
CA TRP A 81 -4.09 -6.48 12.20
C TRP A 81 -5.15 -6.09 13.22
N ALA A 82 -6.23 -5.42 12.81
CA ALA A 82 -7.33 -5.04 13.69
C ALA A 82 -8.07 -6.26 14.27
N LEU A 83 -8.09 -7.37 13.52
CA LEU A 83 -8.61 -8.65 13.99
C LEU A 83 -7.63 -9.40 14.91
N GLY A 84 -6.35 -9.01 14.98
CA GLY A 84 -5.31 -9.68 15.77
C GLY A 84 -4.66 -10.88 15.07
N ILE A 85 -4.88 -11.04 13.76
CA ILE A 85 -4.32 -12.11 12.93
C ILE A 85 -2.87 -11.78 12.56
N VAL A 86 -2.63 -10.52 12.17
CA VAL A 86 -1.29 -9.96 11.97
C VAL A 86 -0.90 -9.20 13.24
N PRO A 87 0.25 -9.52 13.87
CA PRO A 87 0.57 -8.99 15.19
C PRO A 87 0.92 -7.50 15.18
N ASP A 88 1.59 -7.03 14.13
CA ASP A 88 2.18 -5.71 14.08
C ASP A 88 1.80 -4.98 12.79
N MET A 89 1.54 -3.69 12.92
CA MET A 89 1.41 -2.79 11.78
C MET A 89 2.82 -2.38 11.33
N PRO A 90 3.13 -2.40 10.02
CA PRO A 90 4.40 -1.92 9.51
C PRO A 90 4.57 -0.42 9.81
N GLY A 91 5.80 0.08 9.67
CA GLY A 91 6.03 1.52 9.72
C GLY A 91 5.18 2.22 8.65
N TYR A 92 4.77 3.47 8.88
CA TYR A 92 3.86 4.16 7.94
C TYR A 92 4.40 4.27 6.50
N ALA A 93 5.71 4.28 6.33
CA ALA A 93 6.36 4.32 5.02
C ALA A 93 6.64 2.93 4.41
N GLU A 94 6.19 1.87 5.07
CA GLU A 94 6.44 0.48 4.70
C GLU A 94 5.09 -0.19 4.36
N GLU A 95 5.04 -0.90 3.23
CA GLU A 95 3.88 -1.72 2.87
C GLU A 95 3.82 -2.99 3.73
N PHE A 96 2.63 -3.56 3.90
CA PHE A 96 2.53 -4.91 4.45
C PHE A 96 3.18 -5.94 3.51
N ASP A 97 3.86 -6.94 4.08
CA ASP A 97 4.36 -8.07 3.30
C ASP A 97 3.18 -8.88 2.75
N ARG A 98 2.93 -8.77 1.44
CA ARG A 98 1.83 -9.44 0.73
C ARG A 98 1.86 -10.96 0.90
N LYS A 99 3.04 -11.56 0.96
CA LYS A 99 3.19 -13.00 1.19
C LYS A 99 2.77 -13.36 2.61
N GLN A 100 3.18 -12.57 3.59
CA GLN A 100 2.76 -12.76 4.98
C GLN A 100 1.24 -12.60 5.11
N LEU A 101 0.65 -11.58 4.50
CA LEU A 101 -0.80 -11.34 4.52
C LEU A 101 -1.58 -12.50 3.91
N LEU A 102 -1.14 -13.03 2.77
CA LEU A 102 -1.80 -14.17 2.13
C LEU A 102 -1.69 -15.42 3.01
N LEU A 103 -0.49 -15.71 3.54
CA LEU A 103 -0.26 -16.87 4.40
C LEU A 103 -1.05 -16.79 5.71
N ALA A 104 -1.22 -15.59 6.26
CA ALA A 104 -1.99 -15.34 7.47
C ALA A 104 -3.48 -15.65 7.30
N THR A 105 -4.03 -15.57 6.08
CA THR A 105 -5.40 -16.03 5.83
C THR A 105 -5.54 -17.56 5.87
N GLY A 106 -4.48 -18.30 5.52
CA GLY A 106 -4.56 -19.75 5.34
C GLY A 106 -5.50 -20.20 4.20
N ILE A 107 -6.11 -19.28 3.46
CA ILE A 107 -7.06 -19.56 2.40
C ILE A 107 -6.31 -20.12 1.19
N GLN A 108 -6.71 -21.32 0.77
CA GLN A 108 -6.21 -21.96 -0.43
C GLN A 108 -7.36 -21.99 -1.44
N ALA A 109 -7.19 -21.33 -2.58
CA ALA A 109 -8.23 -21.26 -3.60
C ALA A 109 -8.76 -22.66 -3.98
N THR A 110 -7.85 -23.64 -4.16
CA THR A 110 -8.20 -25.03 -4.51
C THR A 110 -8.96 -25.81 -3.43
N ARG A 111 -9.14 -25.23 -2.23
CA ARG A 111 -9.73 -25.88 -1.05
C ARG A 111 -10.72 -24.93 -0.36
N PRO A 112 -11.96 -24.83 -0.85
CA PRO A 112 -12.99 -23.94 -0.29
C PRO A 112 -13.20 -24.08 1.21
N GLU A 113 -12.96 -25.27 1.78
CA GLU A 113 -13.06 -25.53 3.22
C GLU A 113 -12.10 -24.68 4.08
N THR A 114 -11.00 -24.19 3.48
CA THR A 114 -10.04 -23.32 4.17
C THR A 114 -10.60 -21.93 4.47
N LEU A 115 -11.61 -21.48 3.72
CA LEU A 115 -12.30 -20.22 4.01
C LEU A 115 -13.10 -20.32 5.32
N ALA A 116 -13.84 -21.41 5.53
CA ALA A 116 -14.57 -21.63 6.77
C ALA A 116 -13.60 -21.70 7.97
N GLN A 117 -12.47 -22.39 7.80
CA GLN A 117 -11.41 -22.45 8.82
C GLN A 117 -10.83 -21.07 9.16
N PHE A 118 -10.65 -20.21 8.16
CA PHE A 118 -10.21 -18.84 8.38
C PHE A 118 -11.22 -18.03 9.21
N ILE A 119 -12.51 -18.13 8.88
CA ILE A 119 -13.58 -17.43 9.62
C ILE A 119 -13.65 -17.92 11.07
N ASP A 120 -13.60 -19.24 11.27
CA ASP A 120 -13.57 -19.86 12.61
C ASP A 120 -12.34 -19.41 13.42
N HIS A 121 -11.18 -19.29 12.75
CA HIS A 121 -9.96 -18.79 13.38
C HIS A 121 -10.09 -17.30 13.73
N ALA A 122 -10.51 -16.46 12.79
CA ALA A 122 -10.61 -15.01 12.95
C ALA A 122 -11.63 -14.59 14.04
N THR A 123 -12.63 -15.44 14.30
CA THR A 123 -13.63 -15.24 15.35
C THR A 123 -13.30 -15.98 16.65
N SER A 124 -12.19 -16.71 16.68
CA SER A 124 -11.76 -17.47 17.86
C SER A 124 -11.35 -16.55 19.00
N PRO A 125 -11.70 -16.87 20.26
CA PRO A 125 -11.21 -16.12 21.43
C PRO A 125 -9.69 -16.14 21.61
N SER A 126 -8.99 -17.02 20.90
CA SER A 126 -7.52 -17.12 20.92
C SER A 126 -6.84 -16.00 20.14
N VAL A 127 -7.54 -15.40 19.17
CA VAL A 127 -7.05 -14.23 18.44
C VAL A 127 -7.31 -13.00 19.30
N GLN A 128 -6.24 -12.24 19.57
CA GLN A 128 -6.32 -11.06 20.42
C GLN A 128 -6.12 -9.81 19.57
N PRO A 129 -7.19 -9.05 19.33
CA PRO A 129 -7.10 -7.73 18.72
C PRO A 129 -6.13 -6.83 19.50
N PRO A 130 -5.53 -5.83 18.83
CA PRO A 130 -4.72 -4.82 19.50
C PRO A 130 -5.55 -4.12 20.59
N SER A 131 -4.89 -3.72 21.67
CA SER A 131 -5.55 -2.96 22.74
C SER A 131 -6.16 -1.67 22.20
N ASN A 132 -7.20 -1.15 22.86
CA ASN A 132 -7.81 0.14 22.48
C ASN A 132 -6.78 1.29 22.44
N GLU A 133 -5.77 1.25 23.32
CA GLU A 133 -4.70 2.24 23.33
C GLU A 133 -3.80 2.11 22.09
N THR A 134 -3.44 0.87 21.73
CA THR A 134 -2.66 0.56 20.52
C THR A 134 -3.41 1.01 19.26
N MET A 135 -4.72 0.70 19.19
CA MET A 135 -5.60 1.10 18.10
C MET A 135 -5.67 2.63 17.98
N ALA A 136 -5.95 3.33 19.09
CA ALA A 136 -6.03 4.78 19.11
C ALA A 136 -4.70 5.45 18.70
N ARG A 137 -3.57 4.86 19.10
CA ARG A 137 -2.24 5.35 18.71
C ARG A 137 -1.99 5.17 17.21
N ALA A 138 -2.35 4.02 16.63
CA ALA A 138 -2.22 3.78 15.20
C ALA A 138 -3.09 4.74 14.37
N ILE A 139 -4.34 4.98 14.80
CA ILE A 139 -5.23 5.96 14.15
C ILE A 139 -4.62 7.36 14.21
N ALA A 140 -4.16 7.79 15.40
CA ALA A 140 -3.54 9.11 15.55
C ALA A 140 -2.27 9.27 14.68
N GLN A 141 -1.48 8.21 14.55
CA GLN A 141 -0.32 8.19 13.66
C GLN A 141 -0.74 8.32 12.19
N ALA A 142 -1.77 7.59 11.75
CA ALA A 142 -2.28 7.67 10.39
C ALA A 142 -2.83 9.07 10.05
N ASP A 143 -3.58 9.68 10.97
CA ASP A 143 -4.11 11.04 10.81
C ASP A 143 -3.00 12.09 10.67
N LEU A 144 -1.95 11.97 11.48
CA LEU A 144 -0.80 12.88 11.42
C LEU A 144 -0.07 12.78 10.08
N TRP A 145 0.10 11.56 9.57
CA TRP A 145 0.72 11.36 8.28
C TRP A 145 -0.16 11.84 7.11
N HIS A 146 -1.46 11.58 7.17
CA HIS A 146 -2.40 12.13 6.19
C HIS A 146 -2.35 13.66 6.17
N TRP A 147 -2.32 14.29 7.35
CA TRP A 147 -2.12 15.73 7.48
C TRP A 147 -0.79 16.19 6.86
N ARG A 148 0.31 15.47 7.14
CA ARG A 148 1.64 15.82 6.62
C ARG A 148 1.73 15.69 5.09
N ALA A 149 1.14 14.65 4.50
CA ALA A 149 1.07 14.46 3.06
C ALA A 149 0.21 15.56 2.39
N SER A 150 -0.90 15.95 3.02
CA SER A 150 -1.73 17.06 2.58
C SER A 150 -0.99 18.40 2.64
N ALA A 151 -0.22 18.63 3.71
CA ALA A 151 0.64 19.81 3.86
C ALA A 151 1.72 19.86 2.77
N GLN A 152 2.31 18.72 2.41
CA GLN A 152 3.25 18.64 1.28
C GLN A 152 2.59 19.07 -0.02
N SER A 153 1.42 18.51 -0.33
CA SER A 153 0.67 18.84 -1.54
C SER A 153 0.40 20.33 -1.66
N MET A 154 0.15 21.02 -0.54
CA MET A 154 0.00 22.48 -0.51
C MET A 154 1.31 23.23 -0.76
N LEU A 155 2.44 22.74 -0.23
CA LEU A 155 3.76 23.34 -0.44
C LEU A 155 4.24 23.19 -1.90
N GLU A 156 3.83 22.13 -2.58
CA GLU A 156 4.16 21.83 -3.98
C GLU A 156 3.27 22.56 -4.99
N LEU A 157 2.15 23.16 -4.56
CA LEU A 157 1.24 23.91 -5.45
C LEU A 157 1.96 24.92 -6.36
N PRO A 158 2.95 25.72 -5.90
CA PRO A 158 3.69 26.64 -6.76
C PRO A 158 4.36 25.90 -7.93
N GLN A 159 5.06 24.81 -7.64
CA GLN A 159 5.82 24.05 -8.64
C GLN A 159 4.91 23.37 -9.65
N ARG A 160 3.74 22.87 -9.20
CA ARG A 160 2.74 22.26 -10.09
C ARG A 160 2.06 23.27 -11.00
N ILE A 161 1.90 24.51 -10.53
CA ILE A 161 1.41 25.62 -11.35
C ILE A 161 2.49 26.05 -12.36
N ASP A 162 3.75 26.11 -11.93
CA ASP A 162 4.90 26.47 -12.78
C ASP A 162 5.16 25.44 -13.88
N ALA A 163 5.00 24.14 -13.62
CA ALA A 163 5.17 23.08 -14.63
C ALA A 163 4.12 23.14 -15.76
N ALA A 164 3.00 23.83 -15.55
CA ALA A 164 1.94 24.02 -16.54
C ALA A 164 2.08 25.33 -17.35
N SER A 165 3.02 26.23 -16.98
CA SER A 165 3.15 27.58 -17.53
C SER A 165 4.61 27.93 -17.81
N VAL A 166 4.96 28.09 -19.10
CA VAL A 166 6.34 28.42 -19.54
C VAL A 166 6.75 29.85 -19.14
N ASP A 167 5.79 30.73 -18.83
CA ASP A 167 6.03 32.14 -18.57
C ASP A 167 5.14 32.66 -17.42
N ALA A 168 5.69 32.69 -16.19
CA ALA A 168 5.45 33.66 -15.09
C ALA A 168 5.23 33.05 -13.68
N PRO A 169 6.31 32.70 -12.95
CA PRO A 169 6.23 32.09 -11.62
C PRO A 169 5.65 33.00 -10.53
N ALA A 170 5.86 34.32 -10.63
CA ALA A 170 5.53 35.26 -9.56
C ALA A 170 4.12 35.87 -9.67
N ALA A 171 3.46 35.76 -10.83
CA ALA A 171 2.13 36.34 -11.06
C ALA A 171 1.03 35.41 -10.56
N MET A 172 1.10 34.11 -10.85
CA MET A 172 0.05 33.15 -10.44
C MET A 172 0.04 32.87 -8.93
N LEU A 173 1.19 32.96 -8.25
CA LEU A 173 1.23 32.97 -6.79
C LEU A 173 0.47 34.16 -6.18
N LYS A 174 0.29 35.26 -6.94
CA LYS A 174 -0.54 36.39 -6.49
C LYS A 174 -2.03 36.13 -6.67
N ASP A 175 -2.41 35.22 -7.57
CA ASP A 175 -3.80 34.86 -7.87
C ASP A 175 -4.37 33.83 -6.89
N LEU A 176 -3.51 33.17 -6.10
CA LEU A 176 -3.97 32.34 -4.99
C LEU A 176 -4.72 33.18 -3.94
N PRO A 177 -5.84 32.67 -3.39
CA PRO A 177 -6.53 33.32 -2.29
C PRO A 177 -5.58 33.62 -1.12
N ALA A 178 -5.75 34.78 -0.48
CA ALA A 178 -4.86 35.22 0.60
C ALA A 178 -4.70 34.16 1.71
N GLY A 179 -5.79 33.47 2.08
CA GLY A 179 -5.75 32.40 3.08
C GLY A 179 -4.86 31.22 2.68
N VAL A 180 -4.83 30.84 1.40
CA VAL A 180 -3.96 29.75 0.91
C VAL A 180 -2.49 30.17 0.99
N ARG A 181 -2.18 31.41 0.58
CA ARG A 181 -0.81 31.95 0.67
C ARG A 181 -0.32 32.05 2.12
N ASP A 182 -1.20 32.50 3.01
CA ASP A 182 -0.89 32.56 4.44
C ASP A 182 -0.66 31.16 5.02
N MET A 183 -1.53 30.19 4.69
CA MET A 183 -1.32 28.79 5.09
C MET A 183 0.04 28.28 4.62
N MET A 184 0.37 28.42 3.34
CA MET A 184 1.67 27.99 2.79
C MET A 184 2.86 28.65 3.48
N ARG A 185 2.74 29.94 3.84
CA ARG A 185 3.80 30.66 4.58
C ARG A 185 4.03 30.06 5.97
N TYR A 186 2.97 29.63 6.66
CA TYR A 186 3.06 29.13 8.04
C TYR A 186 3.23 27.62 8.14
N LEU A 187 2.94 26.86 7.07
CA LEU A 187 3.01 25.40 7.04
C LEU A 187 4.36 24.84 7.51
N PRO A 188 5.54 25.34 7.08
CA PRO A 188 6.82 24.80 7.54
C PRO A 188 6.99 24.87 9.07
N ARG A 189 6.58 25.99 9.68
CA ARG A 189 6.61 26.14 11.14
C ARG A 189 5.58 25.25 11.82
N ALA A 190 4.41 25.08 11.21
CA ALA A 190 3.39 24.17 11.70
C ALA A 190 3.91 22.72 11.69
N ILE A 191 4.49 22.26 10.57
CA ILE A 191 5.09 20.93 10.42
C ILE A 191 6.12 20.67 11.53
N ALA A 192 7.09 21.57 11.71
CA ALA A 192 8.08 21.46 12.79
C ALA A 192 7.43 21.35 14.18
N SER A 193 6.44 22.20 14.46
CA SER A 193 5.76 22.20 15.76
C SER A 193 4.90 20.96 15.98
N PHE A 194 4.29 20.40 14.92
CA PHE A 194 3.51 19.17 14.99
C PHE A 194 4.41 17.95 15.13
N ALA A 195 5.49 17.85 14.36
CA ALA A 195 6.45 16.76 14.45
C ALA A 195 7.05 16.67 15.87
N ALA A 196 7.52 17.80 16.43
CA ALA A 196 8.07 17.84 17.78
C ALA A 196 7.04 17.41 18.85
N ARG A 197 5.79 17.87 18.74
CA ARG A 197 4.73 17.50 19.69
C ARG A 197 4.34 16.03 19.58
N ALA A 198 4.17 15.53 18.36
CA ALA A 198 3.80 14.14 18.12
C ALA A 198 4.90 13.16 18.56
N HIS A 199 6.17 13.56 18.46
CA HIS A 199 7.29 12.81 19.01
C HIS A 199 7.30 12.82 20.54
N ALA A 200 7.11 13.99 21.15
CA ALA A 200 7.02 14.11 22.61
C ALA A 200 5.85 13.30 23.21
N SER A 201 4.74 13.15 22.47
CA SER A 201 3.61 12.31 22.86
C SER A 201 3.76 10.82 22.50
N GLY A 202 4.89 10.41 21.91
CA GLY A 202 5.15 9.03 21.52
C GLY A 202 4.31 8.50 20.35
N ILE A 203 3.68 9.39 19.57
CA ILE A 203 2.93 9.01 18.36
C ILE A 203 3.90 8.84 17.18
N LEU A 204 4.88 9.75 17.05
CA LEU A 204 5.96 9.61 16.08
C LEU A 204 7.20 8.99 16.74
N PRO A 205 7.76 7.90 16.16
CA PRO A 205 8.95 7.27 16.71
C PRO A 205 10.19 8.15 16.56
N GLU A 206 10.27 8.95 15.50
CA GLU A 206 11.47 9.70 15.13
C GLU A 206 11.10 10.99 14.38
N VAL A 207 11.93 12.03 14.54
CA VAL A 207 11.84 13.32 13.84
C VAL A 207 13.21 13.62 13.23
N VAL A 208 13.24 13.97 11.95
CA VAL A 208 14.46 14.29 11.20
C VAL A 208 14.32 15.69 10.63
N GLU A 209 15.29 16.56 10.93
CA GLU A 209 15.34 17.96 10.45
C GLU A 209 14.03 18.76 10.64
N ASP A 210 13.43 18.63 11.83
CA ASP A 210 12.13 19.24 12.18
C ASP A 210 10.95 18.74 11.32
N ASP A 211 11.03 17.53 10.79
CA ASP A 211 9.99 16.91 9.97
C ASP A 211 9.76 15.44 10.35
N PHE A 212 8.71 14.86 9.78
CA PHE A 212 8.37 13.45 9.92
C PHE A 212 9.47 12.59 9.30
N ALA A 213 9.98 11.64 10.09
CA ALA A 213 10.99 10.71 9.62
C ALA A 213 10.39 9.64 8.70
N VAL A 214 11.01 9.45 7.54
CA VAL A 214 10.71 8.35 6.61
C VAL A 214 11.90 7.43 6.52
N ARG A 215 11.66 6.13 6.67
CA ARG A 215 12.69 5.11 6.50
C ARG A 215 12.78 4.75 5.03
N CYS A 216 13.88 5.14 4.39
CA CYS A 216 14.14 4.72 3.02
C CYS A 216 14.87 3.37 3.03
N PRO A 217 14.44 2.40 2.20
CA PRO A 217 15.20 1.19 1.98
C PRO A 217 16.61 1.55 1.48
N PRO A 218 17.62 0.74 1.80
CA PRO A 218 18.99 1.08 1.49
C PRO A 218 19.20 1.12 -0.03
N GLN A 219 19.89 2.15 -0.53
CA GLN A 219 20.21 2.32 -1.96
C GLN A 219 21.12 1.20 -2.51
N ARG A 220 21.74 0.42 -1.63
CA ARG A 220 22.54 -0.78 -1.94
C ARG A 220 22.06 -1.93 -1.07
N ALA A 221 22.11 -3.16 -1.59
CA ALA A 221 21.63 -4.36 -0.90
C ALA A 221 22.22 -4.55 0.52
N ASP A 222 23.44 -4.05 0.77
CA ASP A 222 24.15 -4.17 2.05
C ASP A 222 24.17 -2.85 2.86
N GLY A 223 23.40 -1.84 2.46
CA GLY A 223 23.36 -0.54 3.14
C GLY A 223 22.44 -0.55 4.37
N PRO A 224 22.67 0.32 5.37
CA PRO A 224 21.70 0.50 6.45
C PRO A 224 20.48 1.27 5.95
N THR A 225 19.29 0.91 6.43
CA THR A 225 18.08 1.74 6.33
C THR A 225 18.35 3.08 7.00
N LYS A 226 18.09 4.19 6.29
CA LYS A 226 18.32 5.55 6.81
C LYS A 226 16.99 6.27 6.94
N ALA A 227 16.79 6.92 8.08
CA ALA A 227 15.70 7.86 8.26
C ALA A 227 16.06 9.20 7.57
N VAL A 228 15.16 9.72 6.76
CA VAL A 228 15.25 11.03 6.10
C VAL A 228 14.02 11.86 6.43
N ALA A 229 14.12 13.18 6.30
CA ALA A 229 12.97 14.06 6.47
C ALA A 229 12.00 13.86 5.29
N TYR A 230 10.68 13.82 5.54
CA TYR A 230 9.69 13.65 4.47
C TYR A 230 9.86 14.65 3.32
N ARG A 231 10.18 15.91 3.63
CA ARG A 231 10.44 16.97 2.63
C ARG A 231 11.59 16.69 1.64
N THR A 232 12.42 15.67 1.89
CA THR A 232 13.58 15.35 1.03
C THR A 232 13.32 14.15 0.11
N LEU A 233 12.08 13.70 -0.01
CA LEU A 233 11.71 12.54 -0.83
C LEU A 233 11.46 12.86 -2.31
N ASP A 234 11.82 14.07 -2.74
CA ASP A 234 11.69 14.56 -4.12
C ASP A 234 12.96 14.37 -4.96
#